data_AF-A0AAW6FHI2-F1
#
_entry.id   AF-A0AAW6FHI2-F1
#
_cell.length_a   1.000
_cell.length_b   1.000
_cell.length_c   1.000
_cell.angle_alpha   90.00
_cell.angle_beta   90.00
_cell.angle_gamma   90.00
#
_symmetry.space_group_name_H-M   'P 1'
#
loop_
_entity.id
_entity.type
_entity.pdbx_description
1 polymer ?
#
loop_
_entity_poly.entity_id
_entity_poly.type
_entity_poly.pdbx_seq_one_letter_code
_entity_poly.pdbx_strand_id
1 'polypeptide(L)' 'MEQTNNAKARYIPTRVAVCKRCEGKGVVFEYSDENRTKVSGSCQCPTCLGSGRVKVTSSVITTIKPFVPGKDDKEGMLAM' A
#
# COMPACT_ATOMS: atom_id res chain seq x y z
N MET A 1 9.64 -19.09 -31.48
CA MET A 1 10.51 -18.19 -30.69
C MET A 1 9.69 -17.66 -29.53
N GLU A 2 9.82 -18.31 -28.36
CA GLU A 2 9.18 -17.88 -27.13
C GLU A 2 9.82 -16.57 -26.66
N GLN A 3 9.01 -15.52 -26.56
CA GLN A 3 9.44 -14.23 -26.04
C GLN A 3 9.56 -14.35 -24.51
N THR A 4 10.79 -14.30 -24.01
CA THR A 4 11.07 -14.25 -22.57
C THR A 4 10.63 -12.89 -22.02
N ASN A 5 9.51 -12.86 -21.30
CA ASN A 5 9.09 -11.68 -20.54
C ASN A 5 10.18 -11.34 -19.50
N ASN A 6 10.84 -10.21 -19.68
CA ASN A 6 11.94 -9.78 -18.81
C ASN A 6 11.35 -8.94 -17.67
N ALA A 7 10.76 -9.61 -16.67
CA ALA A 7 10.26 -8.96 -15.46
C ALA A 7 11.42 -8.74 -14.49
N LYS A 8 11.79 -7.47 -14.23
CA LYS A 8 12.82 -7.13 -13.24
C LYS A 8 12.16 -6.69 -11.95
N ALA A 9 12.29 -7.51 -10.91
CA ALA A 9 11.85 -7.16 -9.57
C ALA A 9 12.97 -6.43 -8.83
N ARG A 10 12.68 -5.21 -8.34
CA ARG A 10 13.56 -4.49 -7.40
C ARG A 10 12.98 -4.64 -6.00
N TYR A 11 13.72 -5.33 -5.13
CA TYR A 11 13.38 -5.46 -3.72
C TYR A 11 13.69 -4.15 -2.98
N ILE A 12 12.72 -3.66 -2.21
CA ILE A 12 12.93 -2.55 -1.28
C ILE A 12 13.11 -3.16 0.11
N PRO A 13 14.26 -2.91 0.79
CA PRO A 13 14.53 -3.45 2.11
C PRO A 13 13.38 -3.19 3.10
N THR A 14 13.11 -4.21 3.91
CA THR A 14 12.15 -4.11 5.01
C THR A 14 12.54 -2.97 5.94
N ARG A 15 11.59 -2.10 6.28
CA ARG A 15 11.82 -1.02 7.26
C ARG A 15 10.68 -0.93 8.27
N VAL A 16 11.02 -0.47 9.48
CA VAL A 16 10.01 -0.11 10.48
C VAL A 16 9.54 1.31 10.21
N ALA A 17 8.23 1.52 10.16
CA ALA A 17 7.62 2.82 9.99
C ALA A 17 6.59 3.10 11.09
N VAL A 18 6.28 4.37 11.31
CA VAL A 18 5.19 4.79 12.19
C VAL A 18 3.86 4.32 11.61
N CYS A 19 3.00 3.75 12.44
CA CYS A 19 1.66 3.35 12.02
C CYS A 19 0.86 4.59 11.63
N LYS A 20 0.46 4.68 10.35
CA LYS A 20 -0.28 5.84 9.83
C LYS A 20 -1.69 5.99 10.42
N ARG A 21 -2.31 4.89 10.87
CA ARG A 21 -3.68 4.92 11.42
C ARG A 21 -3.76 5.59 12.80
N CYS A 22 -2.80 5.29 13.67
CA CYS A 22 -2.76 5.83 15.03
C CYS A 22 -1.62 6.84 15.25
N GLU A 23 -0.89 7.20 14.19
CA GLU A 23 0.24 8.15 14.23
C GLU A 23 1.31 7.78 15.26
N GLY A 24 1.52 6.49 15.50
CA GLY A 24 2.49 6.02 16.51
C GLY A 24 1.96 5.88 17.93
N LYS A 25 0.71 6.28 18.21
CA LYS A 25 0.12 6.23 19.56
C LYS A 25 -0.20 4.80 20.04
N GLY A 26 -0.30 3.83 19.14
CA GLY A 26 -0.68 2.45 19.47
C GLY A 26 -2.18 2.27 19.78
N VAL A 27 -2.93 3.36 19.95
CA VAL A 27 -4.37 3.34 20.24
C VAL A 27 -5.13 4.21 19.26
N VAL A 28 -6.41 3.88 19.06
CA VAL A 28 -7.37 4.70 18.31
C VAL A 28 -8.56 5.03 19.22
N PHE A 29 -9.13 6.21 19.04
CA PHE A 29 -10.32 6.64 19.75
C PHE A 29 -11.50 6.58 18.77
N GLU A 30 -12.49 5.74 19.06
CA GLU A 30 -13.76 5.77 18.34
C GLU A 30 -14.67 6.81 18.99
N TYR A 31 -15.19 7.72 18.17
CA TYR A 31 -16.23 8.65 18.58
C TYR A 31 -17.56 8.06 18.10
N SER A 32 -18.47 7.76 19.03
CA SER A 32 -19.85 7.45 18.69
C SER A 32 -20.61 8.77 18.51
N ASP A 33 -21.05 9.04 17.29
CA ASP A 33 -21.72 10.31 16.92
C ASP A 33 -23.09 10.53 17.58
N GLU A 34 -23.66 9.54 18.28
CA GLU A 34 -25.05 9.62 18.74
C GLU A 34 -25.28 10.32 20.09
N ASN A 35 -24.25 10.64 20.90
CA ASN A 35 -24.55 11.25 22.21
C ASN A 35 -23.53 12.25 22.79
N ARG A 36 -22.53 12.75 22.02
CA ARG A 36 -21.45 13.63 22.54
C ARG A 36 -20.82 13.17 23.86
N THR A 37 -21.02 11.91 24.23
CA THR A 37 -20.52 11.32 25.45
C THR A 37 -19.31 10.53 25.02
N LYS A 38 -18.13 10.91 25.50
CA LYS A 38 -16.89 10.19 25.22
C LYS A 38 -17.08 8.73 25.63
N VAL A 39 -17.35 7.83 24.68
CA VAL A 39 -17.24 6.39 24.92
C VAL A 39 -15.76 6.16 25.14
N SER A 40 -15.42 6.05 26.42
CA SER A 40 -14.06 6.07 26.93
C SER A 40 -13.43 4.70 26.74
N GLY A 41 -13.31 4.26 25.48
CA GLY A 41 -12.59 3.06 25.09
C GLY A 41 -11.44 3.46 24.19
N SER A 42 -10.24 3.68 24.74
CA SER A 42 -9.05 3.64 23.90
C SER A 42 -8.86 2.19 23.45
N CYS A 43 -9.15 1.91 22.19
CA CYS A 43 -8.95 0.58 21.63
C CYS A 43 -7.52 0.48 21.09
N GLN A 44 -6.90 -0.69 21.24
CA GLN A 44 -5.63 -0.95 20.57
C GLN A 44 -5.80 -0.72 19.06
N CYS A 45 -4.87 0.00 18.45
CA CYS A 45 -4.90 0.25 17.02
C CYS A 45 -4.80 -1.09 16.29
N PRO A 46 -5.83 -1.52 15.53
CA PRO A 46 -5.87 -2.86 14.94
C PRO A 46 -4.81 -3.03 13.84
N THR A 47 -4.31 -1.94 13.27
CA THR A 47 -3.28 -1.96 12.23
C THR A 47 -1.88 -2.26 12.76
N CYS A 48 -1.57 -1.82 13.99
CA CYS A 48 -0.26 -2.05 14.59
C CYS A 48 -0.31 -2.90 15.86
N LEU A 49 -1.50 -3.43 16.20
CA LEU A 49 -1.76 -4.25 17.38
C LEU A 49 -1.21 -3.62 18.66
N GLY A 50 -1.45 -2.33 18.86
CA GLY A 50 -0.97 -1.62 20.05
C GLY A 50 0.46 -1.05 19.97
N SER A 51 1.29 -1.50 19.02
CA SER A 51 2.73 -1.16 19.03
C SER A 51 3.08 0.25 18.54
N GLY A 52 2.17 0.92 17.82
CA GLY A 52 2.43 2.21 17.16
C GLY A 52 3.36 2.11 15.94
N ARG A 53 3.97 0.96 15.66
CA ARG A 53 4.92 0.78 14.56
C ARG A 53 4.51 -0.40 13.66
N VAL A 54 4.88 -0.34 12.39
CA VAL A 54 4.59 -1.41 11.42
C VAL A 54 5.85 -1.76 10.63
N LYS A 55 6.01 -3.04 10.28
CA LYS A 55 7.03 -3.49 9.33
C LYS A 55 6.49 -3.30 7.92
N VAL A 56 7.19 -2.52 7.11
CA VAL A 56 6.82 -2.25 5.72
C VAL A 56 7.79 -2.99 4.81
N THR A 57 7.23 -3.78 3.91
CA THR A 57 7.96 -4.44 2.81
C THR A 57 7.32 -4.02 1.50
N SER A 58 8.14 -3.79 0.49
CA SER A 58 7.66 -3.39 -0.83
C SER A 58 8.56 -3.93 -1.93
N SER A 59 7.96 -4.23 -3.07
CA SER A 59 8.65 -4.70 -4.27
C SER A 59 8.14 -3.92 -5.48
N VAL A 60 9.06 -3.50 -6.34
CA VAL A 60 8.71 -2.87 -7.62
C VAL A 60 8.89 -3.92 -8.71
N ILE A 61 7.83 -4.20 -9.46
CA ILE A 61 7.86 -5.12 -10.59
C ILE A 61 7.81 -4.28 -11.87
N THR A 62 8.90 -4.27 -12.62
CA THR A 62 8.93 -3.66 -13.95
C THR A 62 8.76 -4.74 -15.00
N THR A 63 7.71 -4.62 -15.81
CA THR A 63 7.44 -5.55 -16.92
C THR A 63 7.78 -4.85 -18.23
N ILE A 64 8.74 -5.40 -18.97
CA ILE A 64 9.11 -4.92 -20.31
C ILE A 64 8.46 -5.87 -21.31
N LYS A 65 7.56 -5.34 -22.13
CA LYS A 65 6.97 -6.07 -23.26
C LYS A 65 7.56 -5.53 -24.56
N PRO A 66 7.88 -6.41 -25.53
CA PRO A 66 8.27 -5.96 -26.85
C PRO A 66 7.09 -5.23 -27.50
N PHE A 67 7.40 -4.19 -28.27
CA PHE A 67 6.42 -3.51 -29.09
C PHE A 67 6.04 -4.37 -30.29
N VAL A 68 4.74 -4.52 -30.56
CA VAL A 68 4.17 -5.24 -31.68
C VAL A 68 3.44 -4.25 -32.60
N PRO A 69 4.05 -3.89 -33.76
CA PRO A 69 3.39 -3.06 -34.75
C PRO A 69 2.03 -3.63 -35.15
N GLY A 70 1.03 -2.77 -35.30
CA GLY A 70 -0.37 -3.06 -35.60
C GLY A 70 -1.25 -3.34 -34.38
N LYS A 71 -0.69 -3.89 -33.30
CA LYS A 71 -1.43 -4.19 -32.05
C LYS A 71 -1.28 -3.07 -31.02
N ASP A 72 -0.04 -2.66 -30.77
CA ASP A 72 0.29 -1.72 -29.70
C ASP A 72 0.19 -0.25 -30.16
N ASP A 73 0.01 0.00 -31.47
CA ASP A 73 -0.15 1.34 -32.05
C ASP A 73 -1.35 2.12 -31.47
N LYS A 74 -2.35 1.40 -30.93
CA LYS A 74 -3.59 1.98 -30.41
C LYS A 74 -3.60 2.17 -28.89
N GLU A 75 -2.65 1.56 -28.18
CA GLU A 75 -2.67 1.48 -26.71
C GLU A 75 -2.34 2.83 -26.03
N GLY A 76 -1.76 3.78 -26.77
CA GLY A 76 -1.44 5.13 -26.27
C GLY A 76 -2.41 6.25 -26.68
N MET A 77 -3.40 5.98 -27.55
CA MET A 77 -4.25 7.04 -28.13
C MET A 77 -5.57 7.28 -27.35
N LEU A 78 -5.90 6.40 -26.40
CA LEU A 78 -7.11 6.49 -25.56
C LEU A 78 -6.89 7.16 -24.18
N ALA A 79 -5.68 7.66 -23.92
CA ALA A 79 -5.31 8.24 -22.63
C ALA A 79 -5.13 9.78 -22.64
N MET A 80 -5.72 10.47 -23.62
CA MET A 80 -5.79 11.95 -23.66
C MET A 80 -7.24 12.42 -23.71
#